data_AF-A0A6S6UBR4-F1
#
_entry.id   AF-A0A6S6UBR4-F1
#
_cell.length_a   1.000
_cell.length_b   1.000
_cell.length_c   1.000
_cell.angle_alpha   90.00
_cell.angle_beta   90.00
_cell.angle_gamma   90.00
#
_symmetry.space_group_name_H-M   'P 1'
#
loop_
_entity.id
_entity.type
_entity.pdbx_description
1 polymer ?
#
loop_
_entity_poly.entity_id
_entity_poly.type
_entity_poly.pdbx_seq_one_letter_code
_entity_poly.pdbx_strand_id
1 'polypeptide(L)'
;YPGKLTISGAGRYVGHHIAALQLNKAASIKTRYVPGGGGGKALQLVANQQVMAGFNNLSDAFRHRDHIRILGIADLQRNEEFLPDIPTLPEQGLAVDNMSTNFRGIMAPRGVPEERLSYLSEKLYKMFSDPMVVEKMHEGGAPLHIMDRDAVKVLWEKRRAYIQDLLASTGNI
;
A
#
# COMPACT_ATOMS: atom_id res chain seq x y z
N TYR A 1 0.02 16.67 -22.50
CA TYR A 1 0.34 17.71 -21.50
C TYR A 1 1.02 17.10 -20.28
N PRO A 2 2.35 16.93 -20.29
CA PRO A 2 3.09 16.42 -19.14
C PRO A 2 2.85 17.29 -17.89
N GLY A 3 2.60 16.68 -16.74
CA GLY A 3 2.49 17.39 -15.45
C GLY A 3 1.15 18.02 -15.11
N LYS A 4 0.13 17.95 -15.99
CA LYS A 4 -1.24 18.32 -15.59
C LYS A 4 -1.84 17.29 -14.63
N LEU A 5 -1.62 15.99 -14.89
CA LEU A 5 -2.11 14.90 -14.03
C LEU A 5 -1.49 14.95 -12.64
N THR A 6 -2.29 15.23 -11.62
CA THR A 6 -1.89 15.27 -10.21
C THR A 6 -2.33 14.00 -9.50
N ILE A 7 -1.39 13.37 -8.80
CA ILE A 7 -1.63 12.17 -8.00
C ILE A 7 -1.26 12.45 -6.55
N SER A 8 -2.15 12.20 -5.60
CA SER A 8 -1.83 12.22 -4.17
C SER A 8 -1.51 10.84 -3.60
N GLY A 9 -0.90 10.86 -2.43
CA GLY A 9 -0.65 9.69 -1.58
C GLY A 9 -0.12 10.14 -0.23
N ALA A 10 0.04 9.23 0.73
CA ALA A 10 0.33 9.61 2.11
C ALA A 10 1.63 10.42 2.27
N GLY A 11 2.67 10.10 1.50
CA GLY A 11 3.96 10.76 1.59
C GLY A 11 4.89 10.36 0.44
N ARG A 12 6.10 10.90 0.40
CA ARG A 12 7.15 10.40 -0.51
C ARG A 12 7.76 9.11 0.05
N TYR A 13 8.24 8.25 -0.84
CA TYR A 13 8.95 6.99 -0.53
C TYR A 13 8.16 5.95 0.27
N VAL A 14 6.84 6.08 0.31
CA VAL A 14 5.92 5.05 0.85
C VAL A 14 5.17 4.37 -0.30
N GLY A 15 4.43 3.31 -0.01
CA GLY A 15 3.70 2.51 -1.00
C GLY A 15 2.89 3.33 -2.01
N HIS A 16 2.21 4.40 -1.57
CA HIS A 16 1.43 5.26 -2.48
C HIS A 16 2.29 6.00 -3.52
N HIS A 17 3.48 6.45 -3.12
CA HIS A 17 4.42 7.09 -4.06
C HIS A 17 5.00 6.05 -5.03
N ILE A 18 5.34 4.87 -4.52
CA ILE A 18 5.84 3.75 -5.34
C ILE A 18 4.79 3.36 -6.39
N ALA A 19 3.52 3.23 -6.02
CA ALA A 19 2.42 2.96 -6.95
C ALA A 19 2.31 4.03 -8.05
N ALA A 20 2.46 5.31 -7.69
CA ALA A 20 2.44 6.40 -8.67
C ALA A 20 3.62 6.33 -9.65
N LEU A 21 4.81 5.98 -9.17
CA LEU A 21 5.99 5.78 -10.02
C LEU A 21 5.82 4.56 -10.94
N GLN A 22 5.28 3.46 -10.42
CA GLN A 22 4.99 2.25 -11.19
C GLN A 22 3.95 2.52 -12.28
N LEU A 23 2.87 3.23 -11.96
CA LEU A 23 1.86 3.65 -12.94
C LEU A 23 2.48 4.52 -14.04
N ASN A 24 3.29 5.52 -13.66
CA ASN A 24 3.96 6.40 -14.62
C ASN A 24 4.84 5.59 -15.59
N LYS A 25 5.61 4.63 -15.06
CA LYS A 25 6.48 3.75 -15.86
C LYS A 25 5.66 2.84 -16.77
N ALA A 26 4.67 2.14 -16.23
CA ALA A 26 3.86 1.18 -16.96
C ALA A 26 3.02 1.82 -18.08
N ALA A 27 2.45 3.00 -17.83
CA ALA A 27 1.63 3.72 -18.80
C ALA A 27 2.44 4.68 -19.69
N SER A 28 3.76 4.79 -19.52
CA SER A 28 4.61 5.78 -20.20
C SER A 28 4.10 7.22 -20.06
N ILE A 29 3.63 7.59 -18.86
CA ILE A 29 3.10 8.93 -18.55
C ILE A 29 3.94 9.65 -17.49
N LYS A 30 3.76 10.97 -17.39
CA LYS A 30 4.35 11.80 -16.35
C LYS A 30 3.28 12.54 -15.55
N THR A 31 3.18 12.20 -14.26
CA THR A 31 2.28 12.84 -13.30
C THR A 31 3.07 13.70 -12.31
N ARG A 32 2.39 14.67 -11.67
CA ARG A 32 2.90 15.44 -10.54
C ARG A 32 2.41 14.81 -9.25
N TYR A 33 3.33 14.29 -8.44
CA TYR A 33 3.00 13.72 -7.14
C TYR A 33 2.84 14.81 -6.07
N VAL A 34 1.74 14.76 -5.33
CA VAL A 34 1.39 15.73 -4.27
C VAL A 34 1.26 14.97 -2.93
N PRO A 35 2.27 15.04 -2.04
CA PRO A 35 2.21 14.40 -0.73
C PRO A 35 1.08 14.98 0.13
N GLY A 36 0.18 14.12 0.63
CA GLY A 36 -0.98 14.54 1.43
C GLY A 36 -0.73 14.66 2.93
N GLY A 37 0.42 14.20 3.45
CA GLY A 37 0.73 14.23 4.88
C GLY A 37 -0.05 13.16 5.68
N GLY A 38 -0.27 11.99 5.08
CA GLY A 38 -1.03 10.86 5.61
C GLY A 38 -2.10 10.36 4.64
N GLY A 39 -2.49 9.09 4.76
CA GLY A 39 -3.45 8.44 3.84
C GLY A 39 -4.81 9.13 3.81
N GLY A 40 -5.41 9.38 4.98
CA GLY A 40 -6.71 10.06 5.07
C GLY A 40 -6.70 11.48 4.49
N LYS A 41 -5.65 12.27 4.76
CA LYS A 41 -5.51 13.62 4.17
C LYS A 41 -5.31 13.55 2.65
N ALA A 42 -4.49 12.61 2.16
CA ALA A 42 -4.28 12.40 0.74
C ALA A 42 -5.57 12.04 0.01
N LEU A 43 -6.42 11.20 0.61
CA LEU A 43 -7.74 10.84 0.09
C LEU A 43 -8.68 12.05 0.01
N GLN A 44 -8.68 12.90 1.04
CA GLN A 44 -9.48 14.14 1.02
C GLN A 44 -9.10 15.08 -0.11
N LEU A 45 -7.81 15.15 -0.50
CA LEU A 45 -7.39 15.94 -1.67
C LEU A 45 -8.08 15.44 -2.95
N VAL A 46 -8.31 14.13 -3.09
CA VAL A 46 -9.01 13.53 -4.24
C VAL A 46 -10.51 13.81 -4.13
N ALA A 47 -11.13 13.51 -2.98
CA ALA A 47 -12.56 13.69 -2.76
C ALA A 47 -13.01 15.15 -2.95
N ASN A 48 -12.17 16.10 -2.54
CA ASN A 48 -12.40 17.54 -2.70
C ASN A 48 -11.88 18.10 -4.05
N GLN A 49 -11.49 17.23 -4.98
CA GLN A 49 -11.04 17.60 -6.33
C GLN A 49 -9.83 18.56 -6.38
N GLN A 50 -9.04 18.62 -5.30
CA GLN A 50 -7.80 19.40 -5.24
C GLN A 50 -6.66 18.72 -6.01
N VAL A 51 -6.73 17.39 -6.16
CA VAL A 51 -5.94 16.61 -7.10
C VAL A 51 -6.86 15.72 -7.95
N MET A 52 -6.39 15.28 -9.12
CA MET A 52 -7.23 14.48 -10.03
C MET A 52 -7.36 13.02 -9.63
N ALA A 53 -6.32 12.45 -9.01
CA ALA A 53 -6.32 11.06 -8.58
C ALA A 53 -5.42 10.89 -7.35
N GLY A 54 -5.45 9.69 -6.76
CA GLY A 54 -4.56 9.34 -5.66
C GLY A 54 -4.46 7.84 -5.49
N PHE A 55 -3.32 7.40 -4.95
CA PHE A 55 -3.18 6.05 -4.41
C PHE A 55 -3.46 6.09 -2.92
N ASN A 56 -4.34 5.21 -2.45
CA ASN A 56 -4.77 5.13 -1.06
C ASN A 56 -4.70 3.68 -0.58
N ASN A 57 -4.74 3.45 0.74
CA ASN A 57 -4.92 2.09 1.26
C ASN A 57 -6.32 1.61 0.92
N LEU A 58 -6.48 0.29 0.74
CA LEU A 58 -7.75 -0.32 0.37
C LEU A 58 -8.86 0.03 1.37
N SER A 59 -8.59 -0.06 2.68
CA SER A 59 -9.57 0.26 3.73
C SER A 59 -10.04 1.72 3.70
N ASP A 60 -9.16 2.66 3.35
CA ASP A 60 -9.52 4.06 3.22
C ASP A 60 -10.40 4.28 1.98
N ALA A 61 -10.03 3.67 0.85
CA ALA A 61 -10.80 3.75 -0.38
C ALA A 61 -12.18 3.07 -0.25
N PHE A 62 -12.23 1.88 0.36
CA PHE A 62 -13.47 1.15 0.59
C PHE A 62 -14.45 1.96 1.45
N ARG A 63 -14.00 2.53 2.58
CA ARG A 63 -14.85 3.32 3.47
C ARG A 63 -15.37 4.63 2.86
N HIS A 64 -14.73 5.14 1.81
CA HIS A 64 -15.11 6.38 1.13
C HIS A 64 -15.55 6.16 -0.33
N ARG A 65 -15.88 4.92 -0.70
CA ARG A 65 -16.24 4.53 -2.07
C ARG A 65 -17.41 5.31 -2.67
N ASP A 66 -18.27 5.89 -1.84
CA ASP A 66 -19.39 6.72 -2.30
C ASP A 66 -18.95 8.16 -2.65
N HIS A 67 -17.75 8.57 -2.25
CA HIS A 67 -17.20 9.91 -2.47
C HIS A 67 -16.08 9.94 -3.50
N ILE A 68 -15.61 8.78 -3.95
CA ILE A 68 -14.53 8.64 -4.92
C ILE A 68 -14.89 7.56 -5.94
N ARG A 69 -14.26 7.59 -7.11
CA ARG A 69 -14.31 6.46 -8.03
C ARG A 69 -13.04 5.64 -7.92
N ILE A 70 -13.18 4.37 -7.54
CA ILE A 70 -12.05 3.43 -7.47
C ILE A 70 -11.80 2.87 -8.88
N LEU A 71 -10.58 3.07 -9.40
CA LEU A 71 -10.23 2.74 -10.79
C LEU A 71 -9.47 1.42 -10.93
N GLY A 72 -8.79 0.98 -9.88
CA GLY A 72 -8.03 -0.25 -9.91
C GLY A 72 -7.30 -0.53 -8.60
N ILE A 73 -6.94 -1.80 -8.42
CA ILE A 73 -6.15 -2.27 -7.29
C ILE A 73 -4.67 -2.35 -7.70
N ALA A 74 -3.80 -1.67 -6.95
CA ALA A 74 -2.35 -1.70 -7.14
C ALA A 74 -1.71 -2.91 -6.42
N ASP A 75 -2.19 -4.10 -6.77
CA ASP A 75 -1.67 -5.39 -6.31
C ASP A 75 -1.77 -6.40 -7.47
N LEU A 76 -1.21 -7.59 -7.29
CA LEU A 76 -1.24 -8.67 -8.27
C LEU A 76 -2.53 -9.48 -8.25
N GLN A 77 -3.32 -9.34 -7.18
CA GLN A 77 -4.58 -10.06 -6.99
C GLN A 77 -5.72 -9.07 -6.72
N ARG A 78 -6.92 -9.42 -7.17
CA ARG A 78 -8.14 -8.71 -6.81
C ARG A 78 -8.39 -8.83 -5.30
N ASN A 79 -9.16 -7.90 -4.76
CA ASN A 79 -9.69 -8.02 -3.42
C ASN A 79 -11.16 -8.45 -3.49
N GLU A 80 -11.39 -9.76 -3.44
CA GLU A 80 -12.72 -10.36 -3.59
C GLU A 80 -13.68 -10.03 -2.44
N GLU A 81 -13.12 -9.75 -1.26
CA GLU A 81 -13.88 -9.52 -0.03
C GLU A 81 -14.56 -8.13 0.00
N PHE A 82 -13.82 -7.07 -0.34
CA PHE A 82 -14.31 -5.69 -0.20
C PHE A 82 -14.54 -4.99 -1.54
N LEU A 83 -13.83 -5.37 -2.59
CA LEU A 83 -13.86 -4.70 -3.90
C LEU A 83 -13.84 -5.72 -5.08
N PRO A 84 -14.74 -6.72 -5.11
CA PRO A 84 -14.66 -7.83 -6.07
C PRO A 84 -14.71 -7.38 -7.55
N ASP A 85 -15.46 -6.33 -7.83
CA ASP A 85 -15.66 -5.85 -9.20
C ASP A 85 -14.51 -4.97 -9.70
N ILE A 86 -13.62 -4.52 -8.81
CA ILE A 86 -12.53 -3.62 -9.17
C ILE A 86 -11.35 -4.43 -9.74
N PRO A 87 -10.94 -4.20 -11.01
CA PRO A 87 -9.80 -4.88 -11.58
C PRO A 87 -8.50 -4.43 -10.93
N THR A 88 -7.51 -5.32 -10.93
CA THR A 88 -6.13 -4.93 -10.67
C THR A 88 -5.58 -4.07 -11.81
N LEU A 89 -4.50 -3.33 -11.56
CA LEU A 89 -3.80 -2.61 -12.64
C LEU A 89 -3.18 -3.55 -13.68
N PRO A 90 -2.58 -4.71 -13.32
CA PRO A 90 -2.13 -5.71 -14.30
C PRO A 90 -3.22 -6.23 -15.23
N GLU A 91 -4.44 -6.49 -14.73
CA GLU A 91 -5.58 -6.89 -15.58
C GLU A 91 -5.97 -5.83 -16.61
N GLN A 92 -5.62 -4.57 -16.36
CA GLN A 92 -5.82 -3.46 -17.28
C GLN A 92 -4.64 -3.25 -18.25
N GLY A 93 -3.68 -4.19 -18.28
CA GLY A 93 -2.50 -4.14 -19.14
C GLY A 93 -1.37 -3.26 -18.61
N LEU A 94 -1.42 -2.82 -17.34
CA LEU A 94 -0.36 -2.04 -16.72
C LEU A 94 0.62 -2.95 -15.99
N ALA A 95 1.86 -3.03 -16.49
CA ALA A 95 2.93 -3.81 -15.88
C ALA A 95 3.42 -3.19 -14.56
N VAL A 96 2.67 -3.44 -13.47
CA VAL A 96 3.01 -3.07 -12.10
C VAL A 96 3.09 -4.32 -11.22
N ASP A 97 3.78 -4.22 -10.09
CA ASP A 97 3.88 -5.29 -9.09
C ASP A 97 3.30 -4.84 -7.74
N ASN A 98 3.37 -5.72 -6.73
CA ASN A 98 2.83 -5.46 -5.40
C ASN A 98 3.82 -4.78 -4.42
N MET A 99 4.93 -4.22 -4.90
CA MET A 99 5.90 -3.52 -4.05
C MET A 99 5.29 -2.23 -3.45
N SER A 100 4.22 -1.72 -4.04
CA SER A 100 3.43 -0.64 -3.48
C SER A 100 2.49 -1.06 -2.33
N THR A 101 2.21 -2.36 -2.16
CA THR A 101 1.37 -2.88 -1.08
C THR A 101 1.99 -2.54 0.28
N ASN A 102 1.18 -2.03 1.19
CA ASN A 102 1.61 -1.55 2.50
C ASN A 102 1.40 -2.63 3.57
N PHE A 103 2.47 -3.01 4.27
CA PHE A 103 2.40 -3.87 5.45
C PHE A 103 2.46 -3.05 6.74
N ARG A 104 1.90 -3.63 7.82
CA ARG A 104 1.97 -3.08 9.18
C ARG A 104 2.51 -4.16 10.09
N GLY A 105 3.39 -3.77 11.00
CA GLY A 105 4.06 -4.72 11.89
C GLY A 105 4.95 -4.01 12.89
N ILE A 106 5.68 -4.80 13.67
CA ILE A 106 6.60 -4.32 14.68
C ILE A 106 8.03 -4.61 14.24
N MET A 107 8.91 -3.63 14.42
CA MET A 107 10.35 -3.75 14.27
C MET A 107 11.00 -3.53 15.62
N ALA A 108 12.04 -4.30 15.93
CA ALA A 108 12.80 -4.19 17.16
C ALA A 108 14.23 -3.75 16.85
N PRO A 109 14.90 -3.00 17.76
CA PRO A 109 16.29 -2.61 17.57
C PRO A 109 17.22 -3.84 17.56
N ARG A 110 18.41 -3.66 16.97
CA ARG A 110 19.45 -4.69 17.02
C ARG A 110 19.82 -5.00 18.47
N GLY A 111 20.01 -6.29 18.78
CA GLY A 111 20.46 -6.75 20.10
C GLY A 111 19.33 -7.12 21.07
N VAL A 112 18.06 -7.02 20.67
CA VAL A 112 16.95 -7.56 21.48
C VAL A 112 17.11 -9.10 21.59
N PRO A 113 17.06 -9.68 22.81
CA PRO A 113 17.16 -11.12 23.01
C PRO A 113 16.13 -11.92 22.21
N GLU A 114 16.55 -13.06 21.67
CA GLU A 114 15.71 -13.91 20.80
C GLU A 114 14.42 -14.35 21.49
N GLU A 115 14.47 -14.65 22.79
CA GLU A 115 13.27 -14.99 23.58
C GLU A 115 12.21 -13.88 23.54
N ARG A 116 12.62 -12.60 23.64
CA ARG A 116 11.69 -11.46 23.57
C ARG A 116 11.12 -11.29 22.17
N LEU A 117 11.93 -11.52 21.14
CA LEU A 117 11.47 -11.46 19.75
C LEU A 117 10.46 -12.58 19.44
N SER A 118 10.73 -13.79 19.93
CA SER A 118 9.82 -14.93 19.81
C SER A 118 8.51 -14.68 20.57
N TYR A 119 8.58 -14.17 21.80
CA TYR A 119 7.39 -13.78 22.56
C TYR A 119 6.52 -12.76 21.82
N LEU A 120 7.13 -11.67 21.31
CA LEU A 120 6.40 -10.64 20.57
C LEU A 120 5.80 -11.18 19.28
N SER A 121 6.56 -11.97 18.51
CA SER A 121 6.09 -12.59 17.27
C SER A 121 4.88 -13.49 17.52
N GLU A 122 4.95 -14.36 18.52
CA GLU A 122 3.87 -15.28 18.86
C GLU A 122 2.61 -14.52 19.30
N LYS A 123 2.75 -13.51 20.16
CA LYS A 123 1.62 -12.72 20.66
C LYS A 123 0.95 -11.89 19.58
N LEU A 124 1.71 -11.29 18.68
CA LEU A 124 1.16 -10.54 17.54
C LEU A 124 0.38 -11.46 16.60
N TYR A 125 0.96 -12.62 16.28
CA TYR A 125 0.30 -13.59 15.41
C TYR A 125 -1.04 -14.03 16.02
N LYS A 126 -1.03 -14.45 17.30
CA LYS A 126 -2.25 -14.84 18.03
C LYS A 126 -3.28 -13.71 18.11
N MET A 127 -2.86 -12.47 18.34
CA MET A 127 -3.74 -11.32 18.39
C MET A 127 -4.45 -11.08 17.04
N PHE A 128 -3.73 -11.15 15.92
CA PHE A 128 -4.36 -10.97 14.60
C PHE A 128 -5.23 -12.15 14.17
N SER A 129 -5.04 -13.32 14.77
CA SER A 129 -5.92 -14.48 14.61
C SER A 129 -7.12 -14.48 15.57
N ASP A 130 -7.21 -13.52 16.50
CA ASP A 130 -8.33 -13.43 17.44
C ASP A 130 -9.63 -13.03 16.70
N PRO A 131 -10.76 -13.73 16.90
CA PRO A 131 -12.00 -13.43 16.20
C PRO A 131 -12.48 -11.98 16.34
N MET A 132 -12.30 -11.36 17.52
CA MET A 132 -12.69 -9.97 17.74
C MET A 132 -11.83 -9.02 16.88
N VAL A 133 -10.55 -9.34 16.71
CA VAL A 133 -9.65 -8.54 15.86
C VAL A 133 -9.99 -8.74 14.39
N VAL A 134 -10.26 -9.98 13.98
CA VAL A 134 -10.69 -10.30 12.61
C VAL A 134 -11.97 -9.54 12.26
N GLU A 135 -12.97 -9.57 13.13
CA GLU A 135 -14.25 -8.88 12.93
C GLU A 135 -14.06 -7.36 12.79
N LYS A 136 -13.31 -6.73 13.70
CA LYS A 136 -13.03 -5.28 13.61
C LYS A 136 -12.27 -4.88 12.36
N MET A 137 -11.35 -5.73 11.89
CA MET A 137 -10.62 -5.50 10.65
C MET A 137 -11.55 -5.60 9.44
N HIS A 138 -12.43 -6.59 9.43
CA HIS A 138 -13.47 -6.75 8.40
C HIS A 138 -14.43 -5.55 8.37
N GLU A 139 -14.97 -5.12 9.51
CA GLU A 139 -15.81 -3.91 9.61
C GLU A 139 -15.09 -2.65 9.09
N GLY A 140 -13.79 -2.56 9.32
CA GLY A 140 -12.94 -1.48 8.83
C GLY A 140 -12.60 -1.54 7.33
N GLY A 141 -13.02 -2.60 6.62
CA GLY A 141 -12.63 -2.86 5.23
C GLY A 141 -11.15 -3.15 5.06
N ALA A 142 -10.50 -3.66 6.12
CA ALA A 142 -9.06 -3.89 6.16
C ALA A 142 -8.77 -5.39 5.99
N PRO A 143 -8.35 -5.83 4.79
CA PRO A 143 -8.00 -7.21 4.56
C PRO A 143 -6.83 -7.63 5.45
N LEU A 144 -6.94 -8.84 6.01
CA LEU A 144 -5.93 -9.42 6.87
C LEU A 144 -4.99 -10.32 6.06
N HIS A 145 -3.73 -9.95 6.01
CA HIS A 145 -2.64 -10.82 5.57
C HIS A 145 -1.65 -10.98 6.72
N ILE A 146 -1.84 -12.03 7.51
CA ILE A 146 -1.08 -12.28 8.72
C ILE A 146 0.17 -13.08 8.36
N MET A 147 1.34 -12.56 8.73
CA MET A 147 2.64 -13.17 8.46
C MET A 147 3.36 -13.44 9.77
N ASP A 148 4.03 -14.58 9.87
CA ASP A 148 4.97 -14.85 10.94
C ASP A 148 6.31 -14.10 10.72
N ARG A 149 7.20 -14.17 11.70
CA ARG A 149 8.49 -13.47 11.67
C ARG A 149 9.39 -13.92 10.51
N ASP A 150 9.37 -15.19 10.12
CA ASP A 150 10.25 -15.69 9.07
C ASP A 150 9.76 -15.29 7.69
N ALA A 151 8.44 -15.34 7.46
CA ALA A 151 7.82 -14.76 6.27
C ALA A 151 8.10 -13.25 6.16
N VAL A 152 8.05 -12.51 7.28
CA VAL A 152 8.39 -11.07 7.30
C VAL A 152 9.86 -10.82 6.97
N LYS A 153 10.80 -11.64 7.45
CA LYS A 153 12.22 -11.51 7.07
C LYS A 153 12.42 -11.69 5.56
N VAL A 154 11.78 -12.70 4.97
CA VAL A 154 11.85 -12.94 3.51
C VAL A 154 11.25 -11.77 2.73
N LEU A 155 10.10 -11.27 3.17
CA LEU A 155 9.45 -10.10 2.58
C LEU A 155 10.37 -8.87 2.63
N TRP A 156 11.01 -8.63 3.78
CA TRP A 156 11.89 -7.50 4.00
C TRP A 156 13.07 -7.51 3.04
N GLU A 157 13.76 -8.65 2.91
CA GLU A 157 14.90 -8.78 2.01
C GLU A 157 14.53 -8.54 0.54
N LYS A 158 13.41 -9.13 0.09
CA LYS A 158 12.90 -8.92 -1.28
C LYS A 158 12.56 -7.45 -1.55
N ARG A 159 11.83 -6.82 -0.63
CA ARG A 159 11.41 -5.42 -0.77
C ARG A 159 12.56 -4.44 -0.72
N ARG A 160 13.55 -4.69 0.15
CA ARG A 160 14.74 -3.86 0.28
C ARG A 160 15.51 -3.80 -1.03
N ALA A 161 15.78 -4.95 -1.65
CA ALA A 161 16.48 -5.01 -2.93
C ALA A 161 15.72 -4.25 -4.03
N TYR A 162 14.42 -4.50 -4.16
CA TYR A 162 13.60 -3.85 -5.18
C TYR A 162 13.53 -2.33 -5.01
N ILE A 163 13.28 -1.85 -3.79
CA ILE A 163 13.12 -0.40 -3.53
C ILE A 163 14.44 0.33 -3.82
N GLN A 164 15.58 -0.28 -3.50
CA GLN A 164 16.89 0.28 -3.83
C GLN A 164 17.05 0.48 -5.35
N ASP A 165 16.72 -0.54 -6.14
CA ASP A 165 16.80 -0.49 -7.61
C ASP A 165 15.81 0.52 -8.24
N LEU A 166 14.58 0.55 -7.72
CA LEU A 166 13.55 1.48 -8.22
C LEU A 166 13.94 2.94 -7.96
N LEU A 167 14.46 3.26 -6.78
CA LEU A 167 14.85 4.61 -6.45
C LEU A 167 16.07 5.09 -7.24
N ALA A 168 17.05 4.20 -7.48
CA ALA A 168 18.20 4.49 -8.34
C ALA A 168 17.79 4.75 -9.80
N SER A 169 16.90 3.92 -10.37
CA SER A 169 16.47 4.06 -11.77
C SER A 169 15.56 5.27 -12.05
N THR A 170 14.98 5.87 -11.00
CA THR A 170 14.09 7.04 -11.14
C THR A 170 14.79 8.38 -10.87
N GLY A 171 16.11 8.38 -10.66
CA GLY A 171 16.89 9.60 -10.36
C GLY A 171 16.51 10.26 -9.03
N ASN A 172 15.93 9.48 -8.11
CA ASN A 172 15.49 9.94 -6.79
C ASN A 172 16.52 9.67 -5.68
N ILE A 173 17.71 9.18 -6.05
CA ILE A 173 18.93 9.07 -5.24
C ILE A 173 20.12 9.27 -6.19
#